data_AF-A0A2N3FAL0-F1
#
_entry.id   AF-A0A2N3FAL0-F1
#
_cell.length_a   1.000
_cell.length_b   1.000
_cell.length_c   1.000
_cell.angle_alpha   90.00
_cell.angle_beta   90.00
_cell.angle_gamma   90.00
#
_symmetry.space_group_name_H-M   'P 1'
#
loop_
_entity.id
_entity.type
_entity.pdbx_description
1 polymer ?
#
loop_
_entity_poly.entity_id
_entity_poly.type
_entity_poly.pdbx_seq_one_letter_code
_entity_poly.pdbx_strand_id
1 'polypeptide(L)'
;QDTQDALAQVAQRDAWLQEVATASVTGRLEGQSVGVFVAHGASADDVDQVVSALENAGASVGFEASMSAEWWAPELAAFRGEIADQVIDSVVGVEGLPSTEVLQHAIIQALVPDAVPAGADAPGDVGVEFPSDGAAADRADVLLEVLTRSELLSVSKRATGPVDALVMVTGDGPEGGGTMADVAASVWKQYVPATMLVVFGETESPPVATEAIEHGATLATANRPSIVIATESALVPPQLVFALVEQGAGGSGSYGTAENLPLIASP
;
A
#
# COMPACT_ATOMS: atom_id res chain seq x y z
N GLN A 1 20.60 -20.84 35.84
CA GLN A 1 21.85 -20.41 35.19
C GLN A 1 21.72 -20.70 33.70
N ASP A 2 21.46 -21.95 33.31
CA ASP A 2 21.22 -22.38 31.92
C ASP A 2 20.11 -21.59 31.18
N THR A 3 19.00 -21.24 31.84
CA THR A 3 17.93 -20.42 31.23
C THR A 3 18.35 -18.96 31.02
N GLN A 4 19.20 -18.40 31.88
CA GLN A 4 19.69 -17.02 31.71
C GLN A 4 20.74 -16.94 30.60
N ASP A 5 21.60 -17.95 30.49
CA ASP A 5 22.59 -18.04 29.40
C ASP A 5 21.92 -18.27 28.03
N ALA A 6 20.83 -19.05 28.00
CA ALA A 6 20.03 -19.24 26.79
C ALA A 6 19.32 -17.94 26.34
N LEU A 7 18.71 -17.19 27.28
CA LEU A 7 18.08 -15.90 26.97
C LEU A 7 19.11 -14.86 26.49
N ALA A 8 20.31 -14.83 27.07
CA ALA A 8 21.38 -13.95 26.63
C ALA A 8 21.86 -14.25 25.21
N GLN A 9 21.96 -15.54 24.84
CA GLN A 9 22.33 -15.94 23.48
C GLN A 9 21.25 -15.59 22.45
N VAL A 10 19.97 -15.73 22.80
CA VAL A 10 18.86 -15.30 21.95
C VAL A 10 18.92 -13.79 21.72
N ALA A 11 19.05 -12.99 22.79
CA ALA A 11 19.14 -11.54 22.67
C ALA A 11 20.34 -11.09 21.82
N GLN A 12 21.49 -11.75 21.95
CA GLN A 12 22.67 -11.45 21.15
C GLN A 12 22.48 -11.81 19.67
N ARG A 13 21.86 -12.96 19.38
CA ARG A 13 21.51 -13.36 18.01
C ARG A 13 20.55 -12.35 17.38
N ASP A 14 19.50 -11.96 18.10
CA ASP A 14 18.46 -11.07 17.59
C ASP A 14 19.03 -9.67 17.34
N ALA A 15 19.90 -9.18 18.23
CA ALA A 15 20.63 -7.92 18.03
C ALA A 15 21.55 -7.98 16.79
N TRP A 16 22.28 -9.08 16.60
CA TRP A 16 23.12 -9.26 15.41
C TRP A 16 22.30 -9.35 14.12
N LEU A 17 21.16 -10.06 14.13
CA LEU A 17 20.25 -10.14 12.99
C LEU A 17 19.71 -8.75 12.63
N GLN A 18 19.33 -7.95 13.63
CA GLN A 18 18.84 -6.60 13.41
C GLN A 18 19.91 -5.68 12.83
N GLU A 19 21.17 -5.80 13.28
CA GLU A 19 22.31 -5.05 12.72
C GLU A 19 22.54 -5.42 11.26
N VAL A 20 22.60 -6.72 10.93
CA VAL A 20 22.80 -7.20 9.56
C VAL A 20 21.63 -6.80 8.66
N ALA A 21 20.39 -6.93 9.14
CA ALA A 21 19.19 -6.52 8.41
C ALA A 21 19.25 -5.02 8.08
N THR A 22 19.59 -4.18 9.06
CA THR A 22 19.74 -2.72 8.86
C THR A 22 20.81 -2.41 7.83
N ALA A 23 22.02 -2.96 7.99
CA ALA A 23 23.12 -2.77 7.05
C ALA A 23 22.78 -3.26 5.63
N SER A 24 21.89 -4.26 5.51
CA SER A 24 21.43 -4.79 4.24
C SER A 24 20.38 -3.94 3.53
N VAL A 25 19.86 -2.87 4.14
CA VAL A 25 18.84 -1.99 3.52
C VAL A 25 19.27 -0.53 3.41
N THR A 26 20.23 -0.08 4.22
CA THR A 26 20.67 1.31 4.26
C THR A 26 21.03 1.87 2.88
N GLY A 27 20.45 3.03 2.54
CA GLY A 27 20.70 3.77 1.30
C GLY A 27 20.08 3.17 0.04
N ARG A 28 19.34 2.06 0.13
CA ARG A 28 18.74 1.42 -1.06
C ARG A 28 17.56 2.17 -1.65
N LEU A 29 16.90 3.00 -0.85
CA LEU A 29 15.78 3.85 -1.28
C LEU A 29 16.17 5.34 -1.21
N GLU A 30 17.47 5.65 -1.21
CA GLU A 30 17.94 7.04 -1.09
C GLU A 30 17.35 7.92 -2.20
N GLY A 31 16.72 9.02 -1.78
CA GLY A 31 16.06 9.96 -2.68
C GLY A 31 14.67 9.55 -3.18
N GLN A 32 14.14 8.40 -2.73
CA GLN A 32 12.77 8.00 -3.06
C GLN A 32 11.74 8.60 -2.10
N SER A 33 10.63 9.05 -2.66
CA SER A 33 9.41 9.47 -1.96
C SER A 33 8.42 8.30 -1.94
N VAL A 34 8.13 7.77 -0.75
CA VAL A 34 7.25 6.60 -0.57
C VAL A 34 5.96 7.03 0.13
N GLY A 35 4.80 6.80 -0.48
CA GLY A 35 3.51 6.98 0.18
C GLY A 35 3.17 5.78 1.04
N VAL A 36 2.79 6.01 2.29
CA VAL A 36 2.33 4.96 3.21
C VAL A 36 0.83 5.06 3.34
N PHE A 37 0.14 3.96 3.08
CA PHE A 37 -1.30 3.90 3.15
C PHE A 37 -1.74 2.79 4.11
N VAL A 38 -2.52 3.14 5.12
CA VAL A 38 -2.91 2.25 6.20
C VAL A 38 -4.33 1.76 5.96
N ALA A 39 -4.46 0.48 5.64
CA ALA A 39 -5.76 -0.18 5.60
C ALA A 39 -6.30 -0.41 7.03
N HIS A 40 -7.62 -0.51 7.15
CA HIS A 40 -8.23 -0.85 8.42
C HIS A 40 -7.73 -2.22 8.92
N GLY A 41 -7.44 -2.31 10.22
CA GLY A 41 -6.92 -3.53 10.86
C GLY A 41 -5.39 -3.54 11.04
N ALA A 42 -4.64 -2.65 10.38
CA ALA A 42 -3.22 -2.47 10.67
C ALA A 42 -3.03 -1.81 12.04
N SER A 43 -2.12 -2.36 12.87
CA SER A 43 -1.79 -1.75 14.16
C SER A 43 -0.83 -0.56 13.99
N ALA A 44 -0.81 0.35 14.97
CA ALA A 44 0.14 1.46 14.96
C ALA A 44 1.59 0.97 14.98
N ASP A 45 1.88 -0.11 15.71
CA ASP A 45 3.22 -0.69 15.81
C ASP A 45 3.70 -1.25 14.46
N ASP A 46 2.80 -1.85 13.67
CA ASP A 46 3.10 -2.36 12.32
C ASP A 46 3.42 -1.21 11.34
N VAL A 47 2.62 -0.14 11.41
CA VAL A 47 2.85 1.07 10.59
C VAL A 47 4.18 1.72 10.97
N ASP A 48 4.47 1.88 12.27
CA ASP A 48 5.73 2.43 12.76
C ASP A 48 6.93 1.58 12.32
N GLN A 49 6.78 0.26 12.31
CA GLN A 49 7.81 -0.65 11.80
C GLN A 49 8.07 -0.45 10.30
N VAL A 50 7.01 -0.34 9.49
CA VAL A 50 7.13 -0.10 8.05
C VAL A 50 7.77 1.27 7.78
N VAL A 51 7.29 2.33 8.43
CA VAL A 51 7.83 3.68 8.28
C VAL A 51 9.32 3.70 8.66
N SER A 52 9.67 3.12 9.81
CA SER A 52 11.06 3.04 10.26
C SER A 52 11.94 2.28 9.27
N ALA A 53 11.45 1.19 8.68
CA ALA A 53 12.18 0.43 7.67
C ALA A 53 12.47 1.26 6.41
N LEU A 54 11.48 2.03 5.93
CA LEU A 54 11.62 2.91 4.78
C LEU A 54 12.64 4.03 5.04
N GLU A 55 12.53 4.71 6.19
CA GLU A 55 13.44 5.79 6.57
C GLU A 55 14.87 5.29 6.77
N ASN A 56 15.05 4.12 7.41
CA ASN A 56 16.37 3.49 7.56
C ASN A 56 16.99 3.08 6.22
N ALA A 57 16.17 2.81 5.20
CA ALA A 57 16.64 2.54 3.84
C ALA A 57 16.94 3.82 3.04
N GLY A 58 16.69 5.00 3.60
CA GLY A 58 16.96 6.31 2.98
C GLY A 58 15.78 6.91 2.22
N ALA A 59 14.60 6.31 2.29
CA ALA A 59 13.38 6.89 1.70
C ALA A 59 12.86 8.06 2.56
N SER A 60 12.09 8.93 1.93
CA SER A 60 11.25 9.91 2.62
C SER A 60 9.79 9.49 2.51
N VAL A 61 9.00 9.60 3.58
CA VAL A 61 7.56 9.34 3.50
C VAL A 61 6.88 10.52 2.82
N GLY A 62 6.38 10.34 1.60
CA GLY A 62 5.75 11.40 0.80
C GLY A 62 4.37 11.79 1.33
N PHE A 63 3.56 10.81 1.69
CA PHE A 63 2.26 11.01 2.35
C PHE A 63 1.99 9.86 3.31
N GLU A 64 1.05 10.09 4.22
CA GLU A 64 0.51 9.07 5.10
C GLU A 64 -1.00 9.27 5.23
N ALA A 65 -1.75 8.23 4.91
CA ALA A 65 -3.21 8.24 4.91
C ALA A 65 -3.75 6.89 5.38
N SER A 66 -4.99 6.87 5.89
CA SER A 66 -5.65 5.66 6.34
C SER A 66 -7.10 5.56 5.87
N MET A 67 -7.53 4.32 5.60
CA MET A 67 -8.92 3.98 5.34
C MET A 67 -9.64 3.61 6.62
N SER A 68 -10.87 4.07 6.72
CA SER A 68 -11.76 3.71 7.80
C SER A 68 -12.29 2.27 7.65
N ALA A 69 -12.96 1.75 8.69
CA ALA A 69 -13.55 0.40 8.69
C ALA A 69 -14.70 0.28 7.67
N GLU A 70 -15.37 1.39 7.41
CA GLU A 70 -16.54 1.54 6.54
C GLU A 70 -16.25 1.16 5.09
N TRP A 71 -14.98 1.16 4.69
CA TRP A 71 -14.55 0.69 3.38
C TRP A 71 -14.82 -0.78 3.13
N TRP A 72 -14.76 -1.57 4.18
CA TRP A 72 -14.78 -3.03 4.13
C TRP A 72 -16.18 -3.58 4.42
N ALA A 73 -17.05 -2.77 5.02
CA ALA A 73 -18.41 -3.14 5.39
C ALA A 73 -19.30 -3.35 4.14
N PRO A 74 -19.79 -4.57 3.87
CA PRO A 74 -20.67 -4.84 2.72
C PRO A 74 -21.96 -4.01 2.75
N GLU A 75 -22.52 -3.77 3.94
CA GLU A 75 -23.71 -2.97 4.19
C GLU A 75 -23.56 -1.50 3.78
N LEU A 76 -22.33 -0.99 3.67
CA LEU A 76 -22.04 0.38 3.24
C LEU A 76 -21.70 0.48 1.75
N ALA A 77 -21.91 -0.58 0.96
CA ALA A 77 -21.66 -0.55 -0.48
C ALA A 77 -22.49 0.52 -1.21
N ALA A 78 -23.76 0.70 -0.82
CA ALA A 78 -24.61 1.74 -1.39
C ALA A 78 -24.09 3.14 -1.06
N PHE A 79 -23.66 3.37 0.19
CA PHE A 79 -23.05 4.63 0.62
C PHE A 79 -21.78 4.93 -0.19
N ARG A 80 -20.89 3.95 -0.37
CA ARG A 80 -19.70 4.10 -1.23
C ARG A 80 -20.09 4.41 -2.69
N GLY A 81 -21.15 3.79 -3.21
CA GLY A 81 -21.71 4.12 -4.52
C GLY A 81 -22.11 5.60 -4.64
N GLU A 82 -22.82 6.12 -3.64
CA GLU A 82 -23.22 7.54 -3.61
C GLU A 82 -22.02 8.50 -3.54
N ILE A 83 -20.97 8.14 -2.81
CA ILE A 83 -19.72 8.94 -2.80
C ILE A 83 -19.02 8.86 -4.16
N ALA A 84 -19.00 7.67 -4.80
CA ALA A 84 -18.41 7.52 -6.13
C ALA A 84 -19.12 8.41 -7.16
N ASP A 85 -20.45 8.44 -7.14
CA ASP A 85 -21.27 9.29 -8.01
C ASP A 85 -21.02 10.80 -7.75
N GLN A 86 -20.70 11.18 -6.51
CA GLN A 86 -20.37 12.57 -6.17
C GLN A 86 -19.00 13.00 -6.71
N VAL A 87 -18.04 12.08 -6.78
CA VAL A 87 -16.65 12.41 -7.18
C VAL A 87 -16.36 12.12 -8.65
N ILE A 88 -17.17 11.31 -9.35
CA ILE A 88 -16.85 10.76 -10.67
C ILE A 88 -16.42 11.82 -11.71
N ASP A 89 -17.11 12.98 -11.75
CA ASP A 89 -16.78 14.08 -12.68
C ASP A 89 -15.45 14.77 -12.34
N SER A 90 -14.96 14.58 -11.13
CA SER A 90 -13.68 15.11 -10.63
C SER A 90 -12.57 14.06 -10.67
N VAL A 91 -12.79 12.84 -11.17
CA VAL A 91 -11.76 11.80 -11.25
C VAL A 91 -11.39 11.54 -12.70
N VAL A 92 -10.10 11.55 -13.01
CA VAL A 92 -9.60 11.27 -14.36
C VAL A 92 -9.51 9.77 -14.61
N GLY A 93 -9.97 9.30 -15.78
CA GLY A 93 -9.73 7.93 -16.26
C GLY A 93 -10.65 6.85 -15.69
N VAL A 94 -11.89 7.20 -15.30
CA VAL A 94 -12.82 6.29 -14.61
C VAL A 94 -14.07 5.90 -15.41
N GLU A 95 -14.08 6.20 -16.72
CA GLU A 95 -15.24 5.99 -17.58
C GLU A 95 -15.64 4.51 -17.66
N GLY A 96 -16.87 4.20 -17.26
CA GLY A 96 -17.42 2.85 -17.29
C GLY A 96 -16.88 1.90 -16.20
N LEU A 97 -16.08 2.41 -15.26
CA LEU A 97 -15.58 1.63 -14.13
C LEU A 97 -16.65 1.46 -13.03
N PRO A 98 -16.59 0.38 -12.25
CA PRO A 98 -17.45 0.22 -11.08
C PRO A 98 -17.12 1.25 -9.98
N SER A 99 -18.10 1.62 -9.16
CA SER A 99 -17.97 2.63 -8.10
C SER A 99 -16.76 2.38 -7.17
N THR A 100 -16.46 1.13 -6.86
CA THR A 100 -15.30 0.76 -6.04
C THR A 100 -13.98 1.19 -6.68
N GLU A 101 -13.81 0.98 -7.99
CA GLU A 101 -12.61 1.39 -8.72
C GLU A 101 -12.57 2.91 -8.85
N VAL A 102 -13.69 3.57 -9.18
CA VAL A 102 -13.80 5.04 -9.22
C VAL A 102 -13.24 5.67 -7.94
N LEU A 103 -13.62 5.13 -6.78
CA LEU A 103 -13.12 5.65 -5.51
C LEU A 103 -11.62 5.37 -5.28
N GLN A 104 -11.07 4.23 -5.76
CA GLN A 104 -9.63 4.00 -5.68
C GLN A 104 -8.84 4.99 -6.54
N HIS A 105 -9.35 5.31 -7.73
CA HIS A 105 -8.81 6.37 -8.58
C HIS A 105 -8.92 7.75 -7.90
N ALA A 106 -10.04 8.02 -7.19
CA ALA A 106 -10.23 9.25 -6.42
C ALA A 106 -9.21 9.39 -5.29
N ILE A 107 -8.98 8.32 -4.51
CA ILE A 107 -8.01 8.32 -3.39
C ILE A 107 -6.62 8.69 -3.89
N ILE A 108 -6.13 7.99 -4.92
CA ILE A 108 -4.75 8.21 -5.37
C ILE A 108 -4.56 9.60 -6.00
N GLN A 109 -5.56 10.12 -6.72
CA GLN A 109 -5.51 11.49 -7.25
C GLN A 109 -5.64 12.54 -6.16
N ALA A 110 -6.33 12.26 -5.03
CA ALA A 110 -6.38 13.14 -3.87
C ALA A 110 -5.02 13.22 -3.13
N LEU A 111 -4.35 12.08 -3.00
CA LEU A 111 -3.11 11.93 -2.25
C LEU A 111 -1.86 12.30 -3.06
N VAL A 112 -1.90 12.08 -4.37
CA VAL A 112 -0.82 12.37 -5.32
C VAL A 112 -1.39 13.26 -6.44
N PRO A 113 -1.52 14.57 -6.21
CA PRO A 113 -2.27 15.48 -7.09
C PRO A 113 -1.84 15.45 -8.56
N ASP A 114 -0.53 15.33 -8.80
CA ASP A 114 0.05 15.34 -10.14
C ASP A 114 0.02 13.97 -10.84
N ALA A 115 -0.45 12.91 -10.16
CA ALA A 115 -0.50 11.59 -10.74
C ALA A 115 -1.73 11.40 -11.63
N VAL A 116 -1.51 10.87 -12.82
CA VAL A 116 -2.52 10.59 -13.83
C VAL A 116 -2.43 9.10 -14.16
N PRO A 117 -3.56 8.37 -14.30
CA PRO A 117 -3.49 6.95 -14.60
C PRO A 117 -2.83 6.71 -15.97
N ALA A 118 -1.99 5.68 -16.05
CA ALA A 118 -1.33 5.28 -17.27
C ALA A 118 -2.33 5.05 -18.42
N GLY A 119 -2.14 5.74 -19.55
CA GLY A 119 -3.01 5.63 -20.72
C GLY A 119 -4.20 6.59 -20.74
N ALA A 120 -4.42 7.39 -19.69
CA ALA A 120 -5.29 8.55 -19.76
C ALA A 120 -4.53 9.75 -20.33
N ASP A 121 -5.21 10.56 -21.15
CA ASP A 121 -4.65 11.83 -21.57
C ASP A 121 -4.42 12.71 -20.33
N ALA A 122 -3.27 13.39 -20.30
CA ALA A 122 -2.97 14.35 -19.24
C ALA A 122 -4.15 15.34 -19.12
N PRO A 123 -4.44 15.90 -17.91
CA PRO A 123 -5.64 16.70 -17.62
C PRO A 123 -5.91 17.93 -18.52
N GLY A 124 -5.11 18.18 -19.55
CA GLY A 124 -5.35 19.18 -20.59
C GLY A 124 -6.03 18.69 -21.88
N ASP A 125 -6.31 17.39 -22.06
CA ASP A 125 -6.91 16.85 -23.32
C ASP A 125 -8.30 16.19 -23.15
N VAL A 126 -8.75 15.94 -21.92
CA VAL A 126 -10.16 15.63 -21.65
C VAL A 126 -10.94 16.93 -21.65
N GLY A 127 -11.97 17.06 -22.51
CA GLY A 127 -12.76 18.28 -22.77
C GLY A 127 -13.55 18.87 -21.60
N VAL A 128 -13.13 18.62 -20.35
CA VAL A 128 -13.47 19.37 -19.15
C VAL A 128 -12.49 20.53 -19.02
N GLU A 129 -12.99 21.77 -19.07
CA GLU A 129 -12.19 22.99 -18.86
C GLU A 129 -11.60 23.02 -17.44
N PHE A 130 -10.46 22.36 -17.24
CA PHE A 130 -9.63 22.53 -16.06
C PHE A 130 -8.48 23.48 -16.44
N PRO A 131 -8.40 24.70 -15.87
CA PRO A 131 -7.35 25.66 -16.21
C PRO A 131 -5.96 25.07 -15.87
N SER A 132 -5.06 25.12 -16.85
CA SER A 132 -3.81 24.34 -16.91
C SER A 132 -2.72 24.70 -15.89
N ASP A 133 -2.97 25.61 -14.95
CA ASP A 133 -2.09 25.90 -13.82
C ASP A 133 -2.90 25.78 -12.52
N GLY A 134 -2.59 24.77 -11.68
CA GLY A 134 -3.24 24.56 -10.38
C GLY A 134 -4.44 23.60 -10.36
N ALA A 135 -5.04 23.27 -11.50
CA ALA A 135 -6.23 22.41 -11.55
C ALA A 135 -6.04 21.00 -10.96
N ALA A 136 -4.82 20.45 -11.00
CA ALA A 136 -4.54 19.14 -10.41
C ALA A 136 -4.60 19.17 -8.88
N ALA A 137 -4.01 20.22 -8.27
CA ALA A 137 -4.08 20.45 -6.84
C ALA A 137 -5.51 20.78 -6.40
N ASP A 138 -6.22 21.66 -7.12
CA ASP A 138 -7.61 22.03 -6.81
C ASP A 138 -8.55 20.81 -6.88
N ARG A 139 -8.41 19.96 -7.92
CA ARG A 139 -9.14 18.70 -8.03
C ARG A 139 -8.82 17.78 -6.86
N ALA A 140 -7.54 17.60 -6.55
CA ALA A 140 -7.11 16.76 -5.44
C ALA A 140 -7.65 17.26 -4.09
N ASP A 141 -7.77 18.58 -3.91
CA ASP A 141 -8.37 19.20 -2.73
C ASP A 141 -9.86 18.88 -2.63
N VAL A 142 -10.61 18.99 -3.72
CA VAL A 142 -12.04 18.61 -3.77
C VAL A 142 -12.23 17.14 -3.44
N LEU A 143 -11.45 16.26 -4.07
CA LEU A 143 -11.51 14.81 -3.82
C LEU A 143 -11.18 14.49 -2.36
N LEU A 144 -10.12 15.09 -1.82
CA LEU A 144 -9.72 14.92 -0.43
C LEU A 144 -10.81 15.41 0.52
N GLU A 145 -11.43 16.55 0.23
CA GLU A 145 -12.50 17.12 1.06
C GLU A 145 -13.72 16.20 1.10
N VAL A 146 -14.15 15.65 -0.04
CA VAL A 146 -15.27 14.71 -0.09
C VAL A 146 -14.95 13.43 0.68
N LEU A 147 -13.78 12.82 0.43
CA LEU A 147 -13.38 11.55 1.05
C LEU A 147 -13.15 11.65 2.57
N THR A 148 -12.63 12.78 3.04
CA THR A 148 -12.43 13.03 4.48
C THR A 148 -13.73 13.38 5.18
N ARG A 149 -14.60 14.19 4.55
CA ARG A 149 -15.91 14.53 5.11
C ARG A 149 -16.86 13.34 5.16
N SER A 150 -16.70 12.38 4.25
CA SER A 150 -17.42 11.11 4.27
C SER A 150 -16.82 10.09 5.26
N GLU A 151 -15.80 10.47 6.02
CA GLU A 151 -15.06 9.63 6.98
C GLU A 151 -14.43 8.37 6.34
N LEU A 152 -14.32 8.33 5.01
CA LEU A 152 -13.73 7.21 4.27
C LEU A 152 -12.20 7.26 4.26
N LEU A 153 -11.64 8.47 4.32
CA LEU A 153 -10.20 8.69 4.28
C LEU A 153 -9.78 9.62 5.43
N SER A 154 -8.70 9.27 6.12
CA SER A 154 -7.98 10.17 7.02
C SER A 154 -6.58 10.41 6.48
N VAL A 155 -6.08 11.64 6.57
CA VAL A 155 -4.76 12.01 6.05
C VAL A 155 -3.98 12.71 7.15
N SER A 156 -2.87 12.10 7.57
CA SER A 156 -1.94 12.67 8.54
C SER A 156 -0.85 13.49 7.85
N LYS A 157 -0.49 13.13 6.61
CA LYS A 157 0.49 13.82 5.78
C LYS A 157 0.12 13.73 4.31
N ARG A 158 0.27 14.81 3.56
CA ARG A 158 0.03 14.84 2.10
C ARG A 158 1.32 15.03 1.32
N ALA A 159 1.38 14.43 0.13
CA ALA A 159 2.49 14.61 -0.78
C ALA A 159 2.53 16.05 -1.30
N THR A 160 3.72 16.62 -1.35
CA THR A 160 4.01 17.94 -1.91
C THR A 160 4.78 17.86 -3.23
N GLY A 161 4.97 16.65 -3.74
CA GLY A 161 5.70 16.33 -4.96
C GLY A 161 5.44 14.89 -5.40
N PRO A 162 6.20 14.37 -6.37
CA PRO A 162 6.01 13.02 -6.88
C PRO A 162 6.21 11.96 -5.80
N VAL A 163 5.53 10.83 -5.99
CA VAL A 163 5.65 9.63 -5.16
C VAL A 163 6.18 8.51 -6.05
N ASP A 164 7.33 7.96 -5.67
CA ASP A 164 8.05 6.93 -6.43
C ASP A 164 7.53 5.53 -6.14
N ALA A 165 6.99 5.31 -4.94
CA ALA A 165 6.40 4.05 -4.54
C ALA A 165 5.27 4.22 -3.54
N LEU A 166 4.39 3.21 -3.48
CA LEU A 166 3.33 3.10 -2.50
C LEU A 166 3.48 1.82 -1.69
N VAL A 167 3.27 1.94 -0.39
CA VAL A 167 3.20 0.82 0.53
C VAL A 167 1.85 0.85 1.21
N MET A 168 1.02 -0.15 0.93
CA MET A 168 -0.20 -0.42 1.68
C MET A 168 0.12 -1.34 2.85
N VAL A 169 -0.16 -0.90 4.06
CA VAL A 169 -0.03 -1.69 5.29
C VAL A 169 -1.42 -2.19 5.68
N THR A 170 -1.58 -3.50 5.80
CA THR A 170 -2.81 -4.14 6.25
C THR A 170 -2.51 -5.13 7.38
N GLY A 171 -3.50 -5.36 8.24
CA GLY A 171 -3.41 -6.28 9.38
C GLY A 171 -4.48 -7.36 9.33
N ASP A 172 -4.80 -7.92 10.50
CA ASP A 172 -5.99 -8.79 10.71
C ASP A 172 -7.28 -7.95 10.62
N GLY A 173 -7.60 -7.50 9.41
CA GLY A 173 -8.82 -6.77 9.09
C GLY A 173 -10.05 -7.68 9.03
N PRO A 174 -11.27 -7.09 8.91
CA PRO A 174 -12.48 -7.85 8.66
C PRO A 174 -12.36 -8.70 7.38
N GLU A 175 -13.12 -9.81 7.31
CA GLU A 175 -13.21 -10.65 6.10
C GLU A 175 -13.41 -9.76 4.84
N GLY A 176 -12.56 -9.95 3.83
CA GLY A 176 -12.55 -9.12 2.61
C GLY A 176 -11.54 -7.97 2.58
N GLY A 177 -10.80 -7.72 3.67
CA GLY A 177 -9.68 -6.75 3.75
C GLY A 177 -8.61 -6.93 2.67
N GLY A 178 -8.21 -8.18 2.41
CA GLY A 178 -7.25 -8.49 1.35
C GLY A 178 -7.76 -8.19 -0.06
N THR A 179 -9.07 -8.33 -0.30
CA THR A 179 -9.66 -8.13 -1.64
C THR A 179 -9.69 -6.65 -2.05
N MET A 180 -10.07 -5.70 -1.18
CA MET A 180 -9.96 -4.28 -1.62
C MET A 180 -8.54 -3.75 -1.54
N ALA A 181 -7.68 -4.29 -0.67
CA ALA A 181 -6.26 -3.99 -0.72
C ALA A 181 -5.67 -4.37 -2.10
N ASP A 182 -6.12 -5.49 -2.65
CA ASP A 182 -5.80 -5.92 -4.00
C ASP A 182 -6.38 -4.99 -5.08
N VAL A 183 -7.67 -4.63 -5.00
CA VAL A 183 -8.28 -3.66 -5.94
C VAL A 183 -7.53 -2.33 -5.92
N ALA A 184 -7.19 -1.82 -4.73
CA ALA A 184 -6.41 -0.60 -4.58
C ALA A 184 -5.02 -0.74 -5.22
N ALA A 185 -4.29 -1.82 -4.95
CA ALA A 185 -2.97 -2.06 -5.55
C ALA A 185 -3.04 -2.17 -7.08
N SER A 186 -4.07 -2.81 -7.63
CA SER A 186 -4.31 -2.93 -9.07
C SER A 186 -4.59 -1.59 -9.75
N VAL A 187 -5.28 -0.68 -9.06
CA VAL A 187 -5.52 0.68 -9.55
C VAL A 187 -4.27 1.55 -9.40
N TRP A 188 -3.63 1.55 -8.24
CA TRP A 188 -2.57 2.51 -7.91
C TRP A 188 -1.26 2.29 -8.67
N LYS A 189 -0.97 1.07 -9.12
CA LYS A 189 0.16 0.82 -10.03
C LYS A 189 0.05 1.57 -11.37
N GLN A 190 -1.13 2.07 -11.72
CA GLN A 190 -1.32 2.92 -12.90
C GLN A 190 -0.75 4.33 -12.69
N TYR A 191 -0.48 4.72 -11.45
CA TYR A 191 -0.09 6.06 -11.03
C TYR A 191 1.35 6.14 -10.54
N VAL A 192 1.83 5.08 -9.88
CA VAL A 192 3.18 5.01 -9.32
C VAL A 192 3.95 3.80 -9.88
N PRO A 193 5.28 3.91 -10.07
CA PRO A 193 6.11 2.82 -10.60
C PRO A 193 6.12 1.56 -9.73
N ALA A 194 6.03 1.71 -8.41
CA ALA A 194 6.04 0.59 -7.45
C ALA A 194 4.84 0.69 -6.50
N THR A 195 4.10 -0.40 -6.34
CA THR A 195 2.99 -0.53 -5.39
C THR A 195 3.09 -1.86 -4.68
N MET A 196 3.23 -1.81 -3.36
CA MET A 196 3.43 -2.97 -2.51
C MET A 196 2.31 -3.11 -1.48
N LEU A 197 1.97 -4.36 -1.18
CA LEU A 197 1.13 -4.73 -0.05
C LEU A 197 1.97 -5.40 1.04
N VAL A 198 1.88 -4.90 2.27
CA VAL A 198 2.47 -5.49 3.46
C VAL A 198 1.34 -5.98 4.36
N VAL A 199 1.31 -7.28 4.61
CA VAL A 199 0.26 -7.95 5.38
C VAL A 199 0.82 -8.40 6.72
N PHE A 200 0.34 -7.83 7.81
CA PHE A 200 0.58 -8.28 9.18
C PHE A 200 -0.57 -9.19 9.63
N GLY A 201 -0.29 -10.24 10.39
CA GLY A 201 -1.32 -11.13 10.93
C GLY A 201 -0.76 -12.38 11.61
N GLU A 202 -1.51 -12.94 12.55
CA GLU A 202 -1.15 -14.21 13.19
C GLU A 202 -1.54 -15.41 12.31
N THR A 203 -0.60 -16.32 12.06
CA THR A 203 -0.76 -17.51 11.18
C THR A 203 -1.86 -18.48 11.60
N GLU A 204 -2.47 -18.30 12.78
CA GLU A 204 -3.54 -19.16 13.30
C GLU A 204 -4.96 -18.69 12.96
N SER A 205 -5.14 -17.50 12.34
CA SER A 205 -6.42 -17.06 11.74
C SER A 205 -6.28 -16.84 10.23
N PRO A 206 -6.61 -17.86 9.40
CA PRO A 206 -6.14 -17.96 8.02
C PRO A 206 -6.87 -17.18 6.91
N PRO A 207 -8.05 -16.55 7.02
CA PRO A 207 -8.74 -16.08 5.82
C PRO A 207 -8.03 -14.91 5.12
N VAL A 208 -7.55 -13.89 5.84
CA VAL A 208 -7.01 -12.67 5.20
C VAL A 208 -5.63 -12.90 4.57
N ALA A 209 -4.72 -13.56 5.29
CA ALA A 209 -3.41 -13.90 4.77
C ALA A 209 -3.52 -14.94 3.64
N THR A 210 -4.31 -16.01 3.80
CA THR A 210 -4.47 -17.04 2.75
C THR A 210 -5.17 -16.49 1.52
N GLU A 211 -6.21 -15.64 1.66
CA GLU A 211 -6.85 -14.97 0.52
C GLU A 211 -5.90 -13.98 -0.17
N ALA A 212 -5.19 -13.14 0.59
CA ALA A 212 -4.21 -12.20 0.02
C ALA A 212 -3.04 -12.93 -0.67
N ILE A 213 -2.66 -14.10 -0.16
CA ILE A 213 -1.63 -14.97 -0.73
C ILE A 213 -2.13 -15.74 -1.95
N GLU A 214 -3.33 -16.31 -1.91
CA GLU A 214 -3.94 -17.02 -3.05
C GLU A 214 -4.28 -16.06 -4.20
N HIS A 215 -4.84 -14.88 -3.91
CA HIS A 215 -4.99 -13.82 -4.91
C HIS A 215 -3.63 -13.26 -5.35
N GLY A 216 -2.72 -13.01 -4.41
CA GLY A 216 -1.37 -12.53 -4.66
C GLY A 216 -0.55 -13.42 -5.59
N ALA A 217 -0.62 -14.75 -5.39
CA ALA A 217 0.02 -15.74 -6.26
C ALA A 217 -0.66 -15.81 -7.65
N THR A 218 -1.98 -15.65 -7.71
CA THR A 218 -2.74 -15.55 -8.96
C THR A 218 -2.41 -14.25 -9.73
N LEU A 219 -1.96 -13.20 -9.04
CA LEU A 219 -1.65 -11.88 -9.62
C LEU A 219 -0.17 -11.62 -9.86
N ALA A 220 0.75 -12.27 -9.16
CA ALA A 220 2.17 -12.28 -9.50
C ALA A 220 2.39 -12.78 -10.95
N THR A 221 1.47 -13.60 -11.47
CA THR A 221 1.45 -14.08 -12.85
C THR A 221 0.67 -13.19 -13.83
N ALA A 222 -0.21 -12.29 -13.36
CA ALA A 222 -1.11 -11.52 -14.23
C ALA A 222 -0.94 -10.00 -14.17
N ASN A 223 -0.47 -9.40 -13.05
CA ASN A 223 -0.55 -7.96 -12.85
C ASN A 223 0.30 -7.34 -11.69
N ARG A 224 1.33 -8.04 -11.20
CA ARG A 224 2.51 -7.56 -10.45
C ARG A 224 2.37 -6.67 -9.18
N PRO A 225 1.48 -6.94 -8.21
CA PRO A 225 1.76 -6.53 -6.83
C PRO A 225 2.81 -7.46 -6.21
N SER A 226 3.78 -6.88 -5.50
CA SER A 226 4.71 -7.60 -4.63
C SER A 226 4.13 -7.58 -3.22
N ILE A 227 4.15 -8.72 -2.55
CA ILE A 227 3.51 -8.90 -1.25
C ILE A 227 4.60 -9.24 -0.24
N VAL A 228 4.57 -8.58 0.92
CA VAL A 228 5.39 -8.93 2.09
C VAL A 228 4.48 -9.44 3.18
N ILE A 229 4.69 -10.67 3.62
CA ILE A 229 3.93 -11.30 4.70
C ILE A 229 4.76 -11.16 5.98
N ALA A 230 4.31 -10.30 6.87
CA ALA A 230 5.04 -9.83 8.05
C ALA A 230 4.82 -10.71 9.29
N THR A 231 5.13 -12.00 9.18
CA THR A 231 5.00 -12.96 10.30
C THR A 231 6.23 -12.99 11.22
N GLU A 232 7.39 -12.60 10.69
CA GLU A 232 8.62 -12.41 11.48
C GLU A 232 9.05 -10.95 11.38
N SER A 233 8.68 -10.16 12.39
CA SER A 233 8.88 -8.71 12.44
C SER A 233 10.34 -8.27 12.18
N ALA A 234 11.32 -9.11 12.53
CA ALA A 234 12.74 -8.85 12.28
C ALA A 234 13.13 -8.92 10.79
N LEU A 235 12.38 -9.65 9.97
CA LEU A 235 12.64 -9.83 8.53
C LEU A 235 11.83 -8.88 7.65
N VAL A 236 10.81 -8.22 8.21
CA VAL A 236 9.97 -7.27 7.48
C VAL A 236 10.79 -6.14 6.84
N PRO A 237 11.73 -5.47 7.54
CA PRO A 237 12.49 -4.38 6.93
C PRO A 237 13.28 -4.78 5.67
N PRO A 238 14.13 -5.84 5.67
CA PRO A 238 14.82 -6.25 4.45
C PRO A 238 13.88 -6.76 3.36
N GLN A 239 12.80 -7.48 3.71
CA GLN A 239 11.84 -7.97 2.72
C GLN A 239 11.12 -6.82 2.00
N LEU A 240 10.60 -5.85 2.76
CA LEU A 240 9.99 -4.63 2.24
C LEU A 240 10.94 -3.88 1.30
N VAL A 241 12.16 -3.60 1.74
CA VAL A 241 13.09 -2.78 0.96
C VAL A 241 13.51 -3.50 -0.32
N PHE A 242 13.83 -4.80 -0.26
CA PHE A 242 14.19 -5.55 -1.46
C PHE A 242 13.02 -5.68 -2.43
N ALA A 243 11.80 -5.88 -1.94
CA ALA A 243 10.63 -5.96 -2.77
C ALA A 243 10.33 -4.61 -3.48
N LEU A 244 10.57 -3.47 -2.82
CA LEU A 244 10.42 -2.15 -3.43
C LEU A 244 11.47 -1.91 -4.52
N VAL A 245 12.73 -2.25 -4.23
CA VAL A 245 13.83 -2.14 -5.21
C VAL A 245 13.57 -3.03 -6.43
N GLU A 246 13.11 -4.26 -6.22
CA GLU A 246 12.74 -5.16 -7.31
C GLU A 246 11.62 -4.57 -8.15
N GLN A 247 10.53 -4.10 -7.53
CA GLN A 247 9.41 -3.50 -8.27
C GLN A 247 9.82 -2.25 -9.05
N GLY A 248 10.64 -1.37 -8.45
CA GLY A 248 11.15 -0.19 -9.13
C GLY A 248 11.96 -0.54 -10.39
N ALA A 249 12.59 -1.72 -10.43
CA ALA A 249 13.27 -2.25 -11.61
C ALA A 249 12.33 -2.98 -12.59
N GLY A 250 11.02 -2.96 -12.34
CA GLY A 250 10.03 -3.72 -13.09
C GLY A 250 10.11 -5.21 -12.79
N GLY A 251 10.38 -5.61 -11.55
CA GLY A 251 10.27 -6.98 -11.06
C GLY A 251 8.95 -7.21 -10.30
N SER A 252 8.76 -8.44 -9.78
CA SER A 252 7.59 -8.79 -8.95
C SER A 252 7.85 -10.07 -8.19
N GLY A 253 7.42 -10.16 -6.93
CA GLY A 253 7.61 -11.35 -6.11
C GLY A 253 6.75 -11.39 -4.86
N SER A 254 6.68 -12.57 -4.24
CA SER A 254 6.11 -12.74 -2.90
C SER A 254 7.25 -12.96 -1.91
N TYR A 255 7.20 -12.26 -0.79
CA TYR A 255 8.24 -12.20 0.23
C TYR A 255 7.62 -12.61 1.58
N GLY A 256 8.29 -13.54 2.26
CA GLY A 256 7.80 -14.14 3.51
C GLY A 256 8.58 -15.43 3.80
N THR A 257 8.37 -16.04 4.96
CA THR A 257 9.03 -17.32 5.29
C THR A 257 8.33 -18.48 4.58
N ALA A 258 9.05 -19.59 4.36
CA ALA A 258 8.57 -20.73 3.56
C ALA A 258 7.34 -21.45 4.15
N GLU A 259 7.09 -21.31 5.46
CA GLU A 259 5.87 -21.80 6.12
C GLU A 259 4.65 -20.92 5.80
N ASN A 260 4.89 -19.70 5.29
CA ASN A 260 3.89 -18.71 4.90
C ASN A 260 3.76 -18.53 3.38
N LEU A 261 4.62 -19.18 2.59
CA LEU A 261 4.46 -19.24 1.15
C LEU A 261 3.65 -20.50 0.81
N PRO A 262 2.60 -20.43 -0.03
CA PRO A 262 2.01 -21.63 -0.58
C PRO A 262 3.15 -22.30 -1.35
N LEU A 263 3.39 -23.58 -1.07
CA LEU A 263 4.33 -24.41 -1.82
C LEU A 263 4.08 -24.14 -3.31
N ILE A 264 5.00 -23.38 -3.93
CA ILE A 264 4.91 -23.06 -5.35
C ILE A 264 4.89 -24.40 -6.06
N ALA A 265 3.73 -24.77 -6.61
CA ALA A 265 3.66 -25.86 -7.56
C ALA A 265 4.55 -25.43 -8.73
N SER A 266 5.74 -26.01 -8.81
CA SER A 266 6.61 -25.89 -9.98
C SER A 266 5.85 -26.32 -11.24
N PRO A 267 6.18 -25.74 -12.40
CA PRO A 267 5.41 -25.84 -13.64
C PRO A 267 5.11 -27.28 -14.10
#